data_AF-A0A9D7KFI4-F1
#
_entry.id   AF-A0A9D7KFI4-F1
#
_cell.length_a   1.000
_cell.length_b   1.000
_cell.length_c   1.000
_cell.angle_alpha   90.00
_cell.angle_beta   90.00
_cell.angle_gamma   90.00
#
_symmetry.space_group_name_H-M   'P 1'
#
loop_
_entity.id
_entity.type
_entity.pdbx_description
1 polymer ?
#
loop_
_entity_poly.entity_id
_entity_poly.type
_entity_poly.pdbx_seq_one_letter_code
_entity_poly.pdbx_strand_id
1 'polypeptide(L)'
;MKTRIEHLLIFTLLLGIFTTSYSFNLPGEPNKALTIIKTNVEMSENIANPSVNNSVEVVQLTFSEALDMATIQGSVKLFRIDAKGIASELPCYLRLDFNNPAILNINTKPVQKFADGVEYKIEVSGNLKSKSGVTMSSGSSLLRYQCNAGFFNFGNSEVKRNKIVVISDIHLGMDSKFAEINKNFNNLVDLLTKVRTAPDVKELVIGGDLMDQWFVPMNYKTPLTKLHLWMQ
;
A
#
# COMPACT_ATOMS: atom_id res chain seq x y z
N MET A 1 7.27 -88.35 -29.12
CA MET A 1 8.28 -87.88 -28.16
C MET A 1 8.12 -86.38 -27.97
N LYS A 2 7.87 -85.96 -26.72
CA LYS A 2 8.18 -84.65 -26.09
C LYS A 2 7.63 -83.36 -26.73
N THR A 3 7.01 -82.40 -26.03
CA THR A 3 6.40 -82.24 -24.69
C THR A 3 5.80 -80.82 -24.70
N ARG A 4 4.67 -80.59 -24.01
CA ARG A 4 4.08 -79.27 -23.74
C ARG A 4 5.05 -78.34 -23.01
N ILE A 5 4.99 -77.03 -23.30
CA ILE A 5 5.31 -75.96 -22.34
C ILE A 5 4.28 -74.84 -22.52
N GLU A 6 3.49 -74.64 -21.47
CA GLU A 6 2.60 -73.51 -21.27
C GLU A 6 3.39 -72.32 -20.71
N HIS A 7 3.22 -71.11 -21.25
CA HIS A 7 3.62 -69.88 -20.55
C HIS A 7 2.57 -68.78 -20.74
N LEU A 8 1.65 -68.76 -19.78
CA LEU A 8 1.15 -67.61 -19.02
C LEU A 8 1.76 -66.25 -19.42
N LEU A 9 0.97 -65.37 -20.04
CA LEU A 9 1.27 -63.93 -20.10
C LEU A 9 0.14 -63.16 -19.41
N ILE A 10 0.55 -62.55 -18.30
CA ILE A 10 -0.23 -61.92 -17.25
C ILE A 10 -0.82 -60.59 -17.77
N PHE A 11 -2.12 -60.44 -17.60
CA PHE A 11 -2.90 -59.23 -17.82
C PHE A 11 -2.57 -58.23 -16.70
N THR A 12 -1.68 -57.26 -16.93
CA THR A 12 -1.50 -56.13 -16.01
C THR A 12 -2.53 -55.05 -16.32
N LEU A 13 -3.69 -55.16 -15.66
CA LEU A 13 -4.68 -54.09 -15.57
C LEU A 13 -4.08 -52.96 -14.71
N LEU A 14 -3.58 -51.91 -15.37
CA LEU A 14 -3.14 -50.69 -14.69
C LEU A 14 -4.39 -49.94 -14.22
N LEU A 15 -4.89 -50.26 -13.03
CA LEU A 15 -5.92 -49.50 -12.35
C LEU A 15 -5.29 -48.17 -11.90
N GLY A 16 -5.29 -47.19 -12.79
CA GLY A 16 -5.01 -45.80 -12.43
C GLY A 16 -6.08 -45.35 -11.45
N ILE A 17 -5.76 -45.37 -10.16
CA ILE A 17 -6.57 -44.75 -9.12
C ILE A 17 -6.50 -43.24 -9.40
N PHE A 18 -7.43 -42.74 -10.21
CA PHE A 18 -7.85 -41.35 -10.15
C PHE A 18 -8.50 -41.17 -8.78
N THR A 19 -7.73 -40.70 -7.80
CA THR A 19 -8.32 -40.09 -6.61
C THR A 19 -8.96 -38.78 -7.05
N THR A 20 -10.17 -38.86 -7.62
CA THR A 20 -11.08 -37.72 -7.61
C THR A 20 -11.47 -37.52 -6.16
N SER A 21 -10.82 -36.58 -5.49
CA SER A 21 -11.27 -36.08 -4.19
C SER A 21 -12.62 -35.40 -4.41
N TYR A 22 -13.71 -36.17 -4.36
CA TYR A 22 -15.05 -35.61 -4.21
C TYR A 22 -15.18 -35.16 -2.76
N SER A 23 -15.08 -33.85 -2.53
CA SER A 23 -15.47 -33.26 -1.25
C SER A 23 -16.98 -33.44 -1.10
N PHE A 24 -17.40 -34.45 -0.34
CA PHE A 24 -18.77 -34.57 0.14
C PHE A 24 -19.00 -33.48 1.18
N ASN A 25 -19.73 -32.42 0.82
CA ASN A 25 -20.33 -31.54 1.82
C ASN A 25 -21.45 -32.32 2.49
N LEU A 26 -21.29 -32.66 3.77
CA LEU A 26 -22.36 -33.20 4.58
C LEU A 26 -23.49 -32.17 4.68
N PRO A 27 -24.77 -32.56 4.57
CA PRO A 27 -25.88 -31.61 4.66
C PRO A 27 -25.97 -31.09 6.09
N GLY A 28 -25.59 -29.83 6.32
CA GLY A 28 -25.71 -29.17 7.62
C GLY A 28 -24.50 -28.34 8.07
N GLU A 29 -23.33 -28.48 7.44
CA GLU A 29 -22.27 -27.47 7.62
C GLU A 29 -22.60 -26.22 6.78
N PRO A 30 -22.45 -25.00 7.33
CA PRO A 30 -22.54 -23.81 6.50
C PRO A 30 -21.52 -23.97 5.38
N ASN A 31 -21.94 -23.85 4.12
CA ASN A 31 -21.07 -23.96 2.95
C ASN A 31 -19.82 -23.11 3.22
N LYS A 32 -18.71 -23.78 3.56
CA LYS A 32 -17.46 -23.11 3.88
C LYS A 32 -17.06 -22.41 2.59
N ALA A 33 -17.04 -21.08 2.62
CA ALA A 33 -16.72 -20.27 1.45
C ALA A 33 -15.33 -19.65 1.64
N LEU A 34 -14.58 -19.58 0.56
CA LEU A 34 -13.30 -18.88 0.54
C LEU A 34 -13.59 -17.38 0.59
N THR A 35 -13.10 -16.70 1.62
CA THR A 35 -13.32 -15.27 1.82
C THR A 35 -12.00 -14.55 2.03
N ILE A 36 -11.95 -13.27 1.65
CA ILE A 36 -10.84 -12.39 1.97
C ILE A 36 -11.09 -11.87 3.39
N ILE A 37 -10.19 -12.20 4.32
CA ILE A 37 -10.33 -11.84 5.74
C ILE A 37 -9.51 -10.61 6.12
N LYS A 38 -8.49 -10.27 5.33
CA LYS A 38 -7.62 -9.12 5.58
C LYS A 38 -6.94 -8.65 4.31
N THR A 39 -6.75 -7.33 4.22
CA THR A 39 -5.93 -6.67 3.20
C THR A 39 -4.92 -5.74 3.86
N ASN A 40 -3.79 -5.48 3.20
CA ASN A 40 -2.81 -4.49 3.67
C ASN A 40 -3.12 -3.06 3.18
N VAL A 41 -4.07 -2.92 2.25
CA VAL A 41 -4.57 -1.66 1.72
C VAL A 41 -6.05 -1.52 2.09
N GLU A 42 -6.50 -0.29 2.34
CA GLU A 42 -7.92 0.02 2.43
C GLU A 42 -8.55 -0.21 1.04
N MET A 43 -9.67 -0.92 0.98
CA MET A 43 -10.37 -1.22 -0.26
C MET A 43 -11.82 -0.77 -0.15
N SER A 44 -12.38 -0.32 -1.27
CA SER A 44 -13.77 0.09 -1.38
C SER A 44 -14.48 -0.73 -2.44
N GLU A 45 -15.69 -1.19 -2.12
CA GLU A 45 -16.64 -1.73 -3.09
C GLU A 45 -17.46 -0.63 -3.77
N ASN A 46 -17.45 0.59 -3.20
CA ASN A 46 -18.12 1.74 -3.79
C ASN A 46 -17.27 2.33 -4.92
N ILE A 47 -17.70 2.09 -6.16
CA ILE A 47 -17.04 2.56 -7.38
C ILE A 47 -16.93 4.10 -7.43
N ALA A 48 -17.88 4.83 -6.85
CA ALA A 48 -17.87 6.29 -6.86
C ALA A 48 -16.93 6.91 -5.82
N ASN A 49 -16.45 6.11 -4.85
CA ASN A 49 -15.58 6.57 -3.78
C ASN A 49 -14.53 5.49 -3.43
N PRO A 50 -13.46 5.35 -4.24
CA PRO A 50 -12.39 4.39 -3.96
C PRO A 50 -11.56 4.80 -2.74
N SER A 51 -11.05 3.82 -2.00
CA SER A 51 -10.17 4.08 -0.85
C SER A 51 -8.81 4.62 -1.29
N VAL A 52 -8.33 5.67 -0.64
CA VAL A 52 -7.02 6.27 -0.90
C VAL A 52 -5.97 5.67 0.02
N ASN A 53 -4.92 5.10 -0.57
CA ASN A 53 -3.82 4.44 0.12
C ASN A 53 -2.51 5.20 -0.13
N ASN A 54 -1.61 5.20 0.85
CA ASN A 54 -0.24 5.71 0.66
C ASN A 54 0.56 4.79 -0.27
N SER A 55 1.77 5.18 -0.70
CA SER A 55 2.63 4.42 -1.63
C SER A 55 2.56 2.90 -1.38
N VAL A 56 1.93 2.18 -2.32
CA VAL A 56 1.72 0.73 -2.22
C VAL A 56 2.77 0.04 -3.08
N GLU A 57 3.63 -0.76 -2.45
CA GLU A 57 4.58 -1.60 -3.21
C GLU A 57 3.91 -2.88 -3.69
N VAL A 58 3.16 -3.54 -2.80
CA VAL A 58 2.48 -4.81 -3.03
C VAL A 58 1.10 -4.77 -2.40
N VAL A 59 0.09 -5.29 -3.10
CA VAL A 59 -1.22 -5.54 -2.50
C VAL A 59 -1.23 -6.97 -1.97
N GLN A 60 -1.58 -7.12 -0.69
CA GLN A 60 -1.68 -8.40 -0.01
C GLN A 60 -3.14 -8.69 0.30
N LEU A 61 -3.62 -9.84 -0.16
CA LEU A 61 -4.92 -10.40 0.20
C LEU A 61 -4.67 -11.63 1.07
N THR A 62 -5.20 -11.62 2.29
CA THR A 62 -5.23 -12.80 3.16
C THR A 62 -6.59 -13.46 3.07
N PHE A 63 -6.60 -14.74 2.74
CA PHE A 63 -7.80 -15.55 2.62
C PHE A 63 -8.07 -16.37 3.89
N SER A 64 -9.30 -16.85 4.03
CA SER A 64 -9.71 -17.73 5.13
C SER A 64 -8.96 -19.07 5.17
N GLU A 65 -8.43 -19.52 4.03
CA GLU A 65 -7.67 -20.77 3.88
C GLU A 65 -6.52 -20.64 2.88
N ALA A 66 -5.58 -21.59 2.94
CA ALA A 66 -4.48 -21.70 1.98
C ALA A 66 -5.01 -21.88 0.55
N LEU A 67 -4.41 -21.16 -0.42
CA LEU A 67 -4.82 -21.19 -1.81
C LEU A 67 -4.18 -22.34 -2.60
N ASP A 68 -4.91 -22.85 -3.59
CA ASP A 68 -4.38 -23.76 -4.60
C ASP A 68 -3.66 -22.96 -5.71
N MET A 69 -2.35 -23.15 -5.78
CA MET A 69 -1.46 -22.46 -6.71
C MET A 69 -1.85 -22.65 -8.19
N ALA A 70 -2.43 -23.80 -8.54
CA ALA A 70 -2.86 -24.09 -9.91
C ALA A 70 -4.04 -23.22 -10.36
N THR A 71 -4.84 -22.73 -9.41
CA THR A 71 -6.05 -21.95 -9.71
C THR A 71 -5.86 -20.45 -9.64
N ILE A 72 -4.70 -19.98 -9.16
CA ILE A 72 -4.42 -18.55 -8.99
C ILE A 72 -4.27 -17.86 -10.35
N GLN A 73 -3.52 -18.47 -11.28
CA GLN A 73 -3.35 -17.91 -12.61
C GLN A 73 -4.68 -17.94 -13.38
N GLY A 74 -5.13 -16.77 -13.84
CA GLY A 74 -6.41 -16.59 -14.52
C GLY A 74 -7.60 -16.26 -13.61
N SER A 75 -7.49 -16.53 -12.30
CA SER A 75 -8.56 -16.21 -11.34
C SER A 75 -8.44 -14.80 -10.76
N VAL A 76 -7.27 -14.16 -10.85
CA VAL A 76 -7.07 -12.79 -10.36
C VAL A 76 -6.64 -11.90 -11.51
N LYS A 77 -7.38 -10.81 -11.72
CA LYS A 77 -7.09 -9.79 -12.72
C LYS A 77 -6.86 -8.44 -12.06
N LEU A 78 -5.97 -7.67 -12.67
CA LEU A 78 -5.63 -6.32 -12.24
C LEU A 78 -5.94 -5.36 -13.38
N PHE A 79 -6.59 -4.24 -13.05
CA PHE A 79 -6.91 -3.20 -14.00
C PHE A 79 -6.45 -1.85 -13.48
N ARG A 80 -6.05 -0.97 -14.39
CA ARG A 80 -5.92 0.46 -14.16
C ARG A 80 -7.20 1.16 -14.61
N ILE A 81 -7.72 2.04 -13.77
CA ILE A 81 -8.86 2.89 -14.08
C ILE A 81 -8.33 4.24 -14.59
N ASP A 82 -8.85 4.70 -15.73
CA ASP A 82 -8.51 6.02 -16.27
C ASP A 82 -9.38 7.14 -15.65
N ALA A 83 -9.08 8.40 -16.00
CA ALA A 83 -9.85 9.55 -15.50
C ALA A 83 -11.34 9.56 -15.93
N LYS A 84 -11.72 8.71 -16.88
CA LYS A 84 -13.11 8.54 -17.34
C LYS A 84 -13.79 7.34 -16.68
N GLY A 85 -13.10 6.64 -15.77
CA GLY A 85 -13.61 5.44 -15.09
C GLY A 85 -13.50 4.15 -15.91
N ILE A 86 -12.83 4.18 -17.06
CA ILE A 86 -12.68 3.02 -17.95
C ILE A 86 -11.55 2.13 -17.43
N ALA A 87 -11.82 0.83 -17.31
CA ALA A 87 -10.86 -0.16 -16.85
C ALA A 87 -10.01 -0.69 -18.02
N SER A 88 -8.68 -0.61 -17.87
CA SER A 88 -7.69 -1.21 -18.77
C SER A 88 -6.95 -2.33 -18.04
N GLU A 89 -6.97 -3.54 -18.59
CA GLU A 89 -6.30 -4.69 -17.97
C GLU A 89 -4.78 -4.50 -17.97
N LEU A 90 -4.15 -4.79 -16.83
CA LEU A 90 -2.71 -4.74 -16.64
C LEU A 90 -2.16 -6.14 -16.40
N PRO A 91 -0.87 -6.38 -16.76
CA PRO A 91 -0.17 -7.57 -16.30
C PRO A 91 -0.25 -7.71 -14.77
N CYS A 92 -0.57 -8.91 -14.31
CA CYS A 92 -0.76 -9.21 -12.90
C CYS A 92 0.30 -10.23 -12.46
N TYR A 93 1.20 -9.81 -11.57
CA TYR A 93 2.22 -10.69 -10.99
C TYR A 93 1.72 -11.16 -9.63
N LEU A 94 1.44 -12.46 -9.56
CA LEU A 94 0.82 -13.12 -8.42
C LEU A 94 1.84 -14.01 -7.73
N ARG A 95 1.98 -13.88 -6.41
CA ARG A 95 2.89 -14.72 -5.61
C ARG A 95 2.26 -15.07 -4.28
N LEU A 96 2.21 -16.37 -3.95
CA LEU A 96 1.90 -16.79 -2.60
C LEU A 96 3.06 -16.51 -1.65
N ASP A 97 2.74 -16.10 -0.44
CA ASP A 97 3.73 -16.06 0.62
C ASP A 97 4.21 -17.48 0.95
N PHE A 98 5.53 -17.63 1.12
CA PHE A 98 6.15 -18.93 1.36
C PHE A 98 5.81 -19.49 2.75
N ASN A 99 5.67 -18.62 3.74
CA ASN A 99 5.38 -18.99 5.12
C ASN A 99 3.88 -19.15 5.34
N ASN A 100 3.06 -18.41 4.59
CA ASN A 100 1.61 -18.49 4.69
C ASN A 100 0.93 -18.54 3.30
N PRO A 101 0.58 -19.74 2.79
CA PRO A 101 -0.05 -19.89 1.48
C PRO A 101 -1.49 -19.36 1.41
N ALA A 102 -2.05 -18.81 2.50
CA ALA A 102 -3.29 -18.05 2.49
C ALA A 102 -3.09 -16.57 2.12
N ILE A 103 -1.85 -16.10 2.02
CA ILE A 103 -1.51 -14.73 1.63
C ILE A 103 -1.11 -14.70 0.16
N LEU A 104 -1.85 -13.92 -0.62
CA LEU A 104 -1.58 -13.63 -2.02
C LEU A 104 -1.03 -12.21 -2.17
N ASN A 105 0.19 -12.12 -2.71
CA ASN A 105 0.82 -10.88 -3.11
C ASN A 105 0.52 -10.56 -4.58
N ILE A 106 0.16 -9.32 -4.86
CA ILE A 106 -0.24 -8.82 -6.18
C ILE A 106 0.60 -7.58 -6.52
N ASN A 107 1.24 -7.60 -7.69
CA ASN A 107 2.03 -6.48 -8.23
C ASN A 107 1.73 -6.25 -9.72
N THR A 108 1.99 -5.03 -10.21
CA THR A 108 1.95 -4.69 -11.65
C THR A 108 3.16 -5.21 -12.41
N LYS A 109 4.33 -5.27 -11.74
CA LYS A 109 5.59 -5.85 -12.23
C LYS A 109 6.40 -6.38 -11.05
N PRO A 110 7.37 -7.29 -11.28
CA PRO A 110 8.28 -7.71 -10.22
C PRO A 110 9.02 -6.50 -9.67
N VAL A 111 8.96 -6.29 -8.35
CA VAL A 111 9.74 -5.27 -7.63
C VAL A 111 9.38 -3.81 -8.01
N GLN A 112 8.28 -3.56 -8.72
CA GLN A 112 7.81 -2.20 -9.02
C GLN A 112 6.61 -1.84 -8.15
N LYS A 113 6.71 -0.68 -7.48
CA LYS A 113 5.58 -0.10 -6.75
C LYS A 113 4.43 0.30 -7.68
N PHE A 114 3.22 0.33 -7.16
CA PHE A 114 2.08 0.87 -7.88
C PHE A 114 2.29 2.37 -8.12
N ALA A 115 1.91 2.85 -9.30
CA ALA A 115 2.10 4.25 -9.65
C ALA A 115 1.22 5.16 -8.79
N ASP A 116 1.85 6.17 -8.22
CA ASP A 116 1.18 7.17 -7.40
C ASP A 116 0.16 7.98 -8.24
N GLY A 117 -0.97 8.34 -7.65
CA GLY A 117 -2.07 9.06 -8.31
C GLY A 117 -2.98 8.19 -9.19
N VAL A 118 -2.71 6.89 -9.32
CA VAL A 118 -3.47 5.98 -10.18
C VAL A 118 -4.47 5.16 -9.37
N GLU A 119 -5.68 4.99 -9.91
CA GLU A 119 -6.68 4.06 -9.40
C GLU A 119 -6.53 2.68 -10.04
N TYR A 120 -6.60 1.65 -9.20
CA TYR A 120 -6.53 0.25 -9.60
C TYR A 120 -7.78 -0.50 -9.14
N LYS A 121 -8.17 -1.49 -9.95
CA LYS A 121 -9.24 -2.43 -9.65
C LYS A 121 -8.66 -3.84 -9.66
N ILE A 122 -8.89 -4.59 -8.58
CA ILE A 122 -8.58 -6.02 -8.50
C ILE A 122 -9.89 -6.79 -8.59
N GLU A 123 -9.89 -7.81 -9.43
CA GLU A 123 -11.02 -8.70 -9.62
C GLU A 123 -10.58 -10.12 -9.30
N VAL A 124 -11.21 -10.73 -8.30
CA VAL A 124 -10.98 -12.12 -7.92
C VAL A 124 -12.19 -12.93 -8.35
N SER A 125 -11.98 -13.88 -9.25
CA SER A 125 -13.04 -14.73 -9.80
C SER A 125 -13.45 -15.84 -8.85
N GLY A 126 -14.68 -16.33 -9.00
CA GLY A 126 -15.19 -17.50 -8.27
C GLY A 126 -14.46 -18.82 -8.56
N ASN A 127 -13.58 -18.86 -9.57
CA ASN A 127 -12.80 -20.05 -9.91
C ASN A 127 -11.57 -20.24 -9.01
N LEU A 128 -11.21 -19.25 -8.20
CA LEU A 128 -10.14 -19.36 -7.22
C LEU A 128 -10.50 -20.42 -6.17
N LYS A 129 -9.61 -21.40 -5.95
CA LYS A 129 -9.81 -22.47 -4.98
C LYS A 129 -8.81 -22.41 -3.84
N SER A 130 -9.25 -22.83 -2.66
CA SER A 130 -8.37 -23.23 -1.57
C SER A 130 -7.74 -24.59 -1.85
N LYS A 131 -6.71 -24.96 -1.08
CA LYS A 131 -6.15 -26.33 -1.06
C LYS A 131 -7.18 -27.40 -0.66
N SER A 132 -8.21 -27.01 0.09
CA SER A 132 -9.34 -27.87 0.48
C SER A 132 -10.40 -28.00 -0.62
N GLY A 133 -10.26 -27.28 -1.74
CA GLY A 133 -11.18 -27.30 -2.88
C GLY A 133 -12.36 -26.33 -2.77
N VAL A 134 -12.39 -25.51 -1.73
CA VAL A 134 -13.43 -24.50 -1.49
C VAL A 134 -13.23 -23.31 -2.44
N THR A 135 -14.30 -22.84 -3.06
CA THR A 135 -14.32 -21.66 -3.94
C THR A 135 -14.83 -20.42 -3.22
N MET A 136 -14.65 -19.25 -3.83
CA MET A 136 -15.36 -18.06 -3.38
C MET A 136 -16.87 -18.23 -3.57
N SER A 137 -17.66 -17.68 -2.64
CA SER A 137 -19.11 -17.57 -2.83
C SER A 137 -19.38 -16.78 -4.11
N SER A 138 -20.39 -17.20 -4.88
CA SER A 138 -20.68 -16.73 -6.25
C SER A 138 -20.72 -15.20 -6.36
N GLY A 139 -19.59 -14.61 -6.73
CA GLY A 139 -19.42 -13.18 -6.84
C GLY A 139 -17.96 -12.88 -7.01
N SER A 140 -17.58 -12.36 -8.18
CA SER A 140 -16.25 -11.80 -8.36
C SER A 140 -16.08 -10.65 -7.38
N SER A 141 -15.15 -10.75 -6.42
CA SER A 141 -14.88 -9.65 -5.50
C SER A 141 -14.17 -8.54 -6.26
N LEU A 142 -14.83 -7.39 -6.36
CA LEU A 142 -14.31 -6.18 -6.97
C LEU A 142 -13.78 -5.26 -5.88
N LEU A 143 -12.49 -4.96 -5.93
CA LEU A 143 -11.83 -4.15 -4.93
C LEU A 143 -11.14 -2.97 -5.63
N ARG A 144 -11.48 -1.74 -5.24
CA ARG A 144 -10.86 -0.52 -5.77
C ARG A 144 -10.01 0.18 -4.72
N TYR A 145 -8.87 0.69 -5.17
CA TYR A 145 -8.01 1.54 -4.38
C TYR A 145 -7.24 2.52 -5.27
N GLN A 146 -6.85 3.65 -4.69
CA GLN A 146 -6.02 4.66 -5.33
C GLN A 146 -4.71 4.81 -4.56
N CYS A 147 -3.58 4.87 -5.27
CA CYS A 147 -2.31 5.25 -4.65
C CYS A 147 -2.21 6.77 -4.56
N ASN A 148 -1.84 7.30 -3.41
CA ASN A 148 -1.69 8.74 -3.19
C ASN A 148 -0.54 9.27 -4.05
N ALA A 149 -0.81 10.27 -4.88
CA ALA A 149 0.22 11.07 -5.52
C ALA A 149 1.04 11.76 -4.43
N GLY A 150 2.30 11.37 -4.27
CA GLY A 150 3.25 12.20 -3.53
C GLY A 150 3.17 13.62 -4.11
N PHE A 151 2.83 14.57 -3.25
CA PHE A 151 2.59 16.00 -3.51
C PHE A 151 1.17 16.39 -3.99
N PHE A 152 0.47 17.06 -3.06
CA PHE A 152 -0.71 17.94 -3.21
C PHE A 152 -1.85 17.43 -4.11
N ASN A 153 -2.74 16.59 -3.57
CA ASN A 153 -4.03 16.35 -4.19
C ASN A 153 -5.12 17.19 -3.49
N PHE A 154 -5.47 18.32 -4.10
CA PHE A 154 -6.55 19.21 -3.65
C PHE A 154 -7.87 18.75 -4.30
N GLY A 155 -8.50 17.73 -3.74
CA GLY A 155 -9.75 17.18 -4.29
C GLY A 155 -10.63 16.56 -3.22
N ASN A 156 -11.87 17.05 -3.14
CA ASN A 156 -12.87 16.71 -2.14
C ASN A 156 -13.30 15.23 -2.22
N SER A 157 -12.80 14.40 -1.32
CA SER A 157 -13.45 13.18 -0.84
C SER A 157 -12.91 12.97 0.57
N GLU A 158 -13.77 12.83 1.58
CA GLU A 158 -13.47 12.80 3.03
C GLU A 158 -12.03 12.32 3.37
N VAL A 159 -11.06 13.23 3.25
CA VAL A 159 -9.67 12.83 3.41
C VAL A 159 -9.47 12.68 4.90
N LYS A 160 -9.25 11.46 5.37
CA LYS A 160 -8.80 11.25 6.75
C LYS A 160 -7.51 12.04 6.93
N ARG A 161 -7.52 13.05 7.81
CA ARG A 161 -6.32 13.80 8.20
C ARG A 161 -5.30 12.83 8.82
N ASN A 162 -4.33 12.37 8.03
CA ASN A 162 -3.39 11.32 8.42
C ASN A 162 -1.92 11.69 8.20
N LYS A 163 -1.63 12.88 7.65
CA LYS A 163 -0.27 13.37 7.44
C LYS A 163 0.22 14.19 8.63
N ILE A 164 1.49 14.03 8.98
CA ILE A 164 2.20 14.91 9.92
C ILE A 164 3.17 15.74 9.08
N VAL A 165 3.06 17.06 9.17
CA VAL A 165 4.02 17.98 8.57
C VAL A 165 4.99 18.39 9.65
N VAL A 166 6.29 18.29 9.40
CA VAL A 166 7.33 18.77 10.31
C VAL A 166 8.02 19.95 9.67
N ILE A 167 8.10 21.07 10.38
CA ILE A 167 8.93 22.22 9.99
C ILE A 167 10.01 22.42 11.07
N SER A 168 11.27 22.52 10.66
CA SER A 168 12.41 22.70 11.55
C SER A 168 13.07 24.05 11.33
N ASP A 169 13.88 24.46 12.31
CA ASP A 169 14.86 25.55 12.19
C ASP A 169 14.25 26.87 11.71
N ILE A 170 13.08 27.20 12.27
CA ILE A 170 12.43 28.49 12.02
C ILE A 170 12.96 29.46 13.06
N HIS A 171 14.10 30.06 12.76
CA HIS A 171 14.79 31.05 13.57
C HIS A 171 14.04 32.39 13.63
N LEU A 172 12.89 32.42 14.33
CA LEU A 172 12.19 33.66 14.64
C LEU A 172 12.93 34.35 15.78
N GLY A 173 13.47 35.54 15.53
CA GLY A 173 14.04 36.35 16.60
C GLY A 173 12.96 36.80 17.59
N MET A 174 13.30 36.91 18.87
CA MET A 174 12.43 37.52 19.89
C MET A 174 12.04 38.97 19.54
N ASP A 175 12.93 39.69 18.87
CA ASP A 175 12.61 40.91 18.11
C ASP A 175 12.65 40.56 16.61
N SER A 176 11.55 40.84 15.92
CA SER A 176 11.36 40.52 14.50
C SER A 176 12.37 41.17 13.57
N LYS A 177 13.07 42.22 14.02
CA LYS A 177 14.19 42.85 13.29
C LYS A 177 15.38 41.90 13.13
N PHE A 178 15.57 40.98 14.06
CA PHE A 178 16.69 40.03 14.08
C PHE A 178 16.30 38.64 13.58
N ALA A 179 15.02 38.42 13.22
CA ALA A 179 14.61 37.16 12.62
C ALA A 179 15.27 36.95 11.25
N GLU A 180 15.81 35.75 11.02
CA GLU A 180 16.51 35.40 9.78
C GLU A 180 15.58 35.52 8.55
N ILE A 181 14.29 35.24 8.75
CA ILE A 181 13.26 35.23 7.71
C ILE A 181 12.39 36.49 7.70
N ASN A 182 12.87 37.63 8.22
CA ASN A 182 12.05 38.85 8.37
C ASN A 182 11.39 39.36 7.07
N LYS A 183 11.99 39.11 5.91
CA LYS A 183 11.44 39.44 4.58
C LYS A 183 10.38 38.45 4.09
N ASN A 184 10.27 37.28 4.72
CA ASN A 184 9.48 36.13 4.27
C ASN A 184 8.33 35.77 5.23
N PHE A 185 8.02 36.61 6.22
CA PHE A 185 6.91 36.32 7.15
C PHE A 185 5.58 36.07 6.46
N ASN A 186 5.27 36.83 5.41
CA ASN A 186 4.04 36.62 4.64
C ASN A 186 4.01 35.22 3.99
N ASN A 187 5.16 34.71 3.54
CA ASN A 187 5.26 33.37 2.97
C ASN A 187 5.10 32.29 4.05
N LEU A 188 5.63 32.52 5.26
CA LEU A 188 5.40 31.61 6.40
C LEU A 188 3.92 31.59 6.80
N VAL A 189 3.26 32.74 6.87
CA VAL A 189 1.82 32.83 7.17
C VAL A 189 0.98 32.12 6.10
N ASP A 190 1.33 32.29 4.83
CA ASP A 190 0.65 31.61 3.72
C ASP A 190 0.85 30.08 3.80
N LEU A 191 2.07 29.62 4.07
CA LEU A 191 2.37 28.20 4.31
C LEU A 191 1.54 27.64 5.47
N LEU A 192 1.52 28.31 6.63
CA LEU A 192 0.75 27.88 7.80
C LEU A 192 -0.75 27.86 7.51
N THR A 193 -1.25 28.84 6.75
CA THR A 193 -2.66 28.89 6.33
C THR A 193 -3.01 27.70 5.44
N LYS A 194 -2.14 27.36 4.49
CA LYS A 194 -2.28 26.19 3.61
C LYS A 194 -2.24 24.90 4.42
N VAL A 195 -1.29 24.74 5.34
CA VAL A 195 -1.18 23.56 6.21
C VAL A 195 -2.42 23.40 7.09
N ARG A 196 -2.93 24.48 7.70
CA ARG A 196 -4.13 24.47 8.53
C ARG A 196 -5.37 24.03 7.75
N THR A 197 -5.54 24.59 6.55
CA THR A 197 -6.71 24.35 5.69
C THR A 197 -6.60 23.07 4.87
N ALA A 198 -5.44 22.42 4.84
CA ALA A 198 -5.25 21.16 4.14
C ALA A 198 -6.15 20.07 4.74
N PRO A 199 -6.96 19.38 3.91
CA PRO A 199 -7.91 18.37 4.37
C PRO A 199 -7.22 17.08 4.85
N ASP A 200 -5.95 16.89 4.54
CA ASP A 200 -5.19 15.65 4.77
C ASP A 200 -4.09 15.77 5.85
N VAL A 201 -3.80 16.98 6.34
CA VAL A 201 -2.79 17.21 7.38
C VAL A 201 -3.39 17.10 8.77
N LYS A 202 -3.05 16.04 9.51
CA LYS A 202 -3.48 15.84 10.90
C LYS A 202 -2.82 16.81 11.86
N GLU A 203 -1.54 17.03 11.67
CA GLU A 203 -0.69 17.67 12.66
C GLU A 203 0.44 18.44 11.98
N LEU A 204 0.78 19.59 12.55
CA LEU A 204 1.99 20.33 12.25
C LEU A 204 2.89 20.27 13.49
N VAL A 205 4.09 19.75 13.33
CA VAL A 205 5.11 19.65 14.37
C VAL A 205 6.20 20.67 14.07
N ILE A 206 6.61 21.42 15.10
CA ILE A 206 7.83 22.24 15.03
C ILE A 206 8.99 21.40 15.55
N GLY A 207 9.86 20.96 14.64
CA GLY A 207 11.00 20.12 14.94
C GLY A 207 12.27 20.96 15.12
N GLY A 208 12.41 21.66 16.25
CA GLY A 208 13.53 22.57 16.50
C GLY A 208 13.08 23.76 17.35
N ASP A 209 13.90 24.81 17.42
CA ASP A 209 13.47 26.08 17.99
C ASP A 209 12.58 26.85 17.00
N LEU A 210 11.44 27.32 17.53
CA LEU A 210 10.60 28.28 16.83
C LEU A 210 11.08 29.71 17.07
N MET A 211 11.74 29.95 18.20
CA MET A 211 12.20 31.25 18.64
C MET A 211 13.66 31.16 19.02
N ASP A 212 14.49 31.96 18.38
CA ASP A 212 15.92 32.06 18.66
C ASP A 212 16.15 32.86 19.93
N GLN A 213 16.64 32.17 20.96
CA GLN A 213 17.12 32.79 22.19
C GLN A 213 18.58 33.26 22.07
N TRP A 214 19.27 32.91 20.98
CA TRP A 214 20.70 33.14 20.79
C TRP A 214 21.05 34.58 20.37
N PHE A 215 20.07 35.41 19.99
CA PHE A 215 20.26 36.83 19.70
C PHE A 215 19.76 37.70 20.85
N VAL A 216 20.56 37.78 21.92
CA VAL A 216 20.36 38.81 22.94
C VAL A 216 21.06 40.08 22.47
N PRO A 217 20.36 41.21 22.24
CA PRO A 217 21.02 42.48 21.96
C PRO A 217 21.83 42.90 23.18
N MET A 218 23.10 42.52 23.20
CA MET A 218 24.07 43.01 24.19
C MET A 218 24.69 44.29 23.67
N ASN A 219 24.60 45.34 24.48
CA ASN A 219 25.32 46.58 24.25
C ASN A 219 26.80 46.35 24.65
N TYR A 220 27.54 45.64 23.80
CA TYR A 220 28.95 45.33 24.07
C TYR A 220 29.81 46.53 23.70
N LYS A 221 30.28 47.27 24.71
CA LYS A 221 31.37 48.24 24.52
C LYS A 221 32.65 47.43 24.29
N THR A 222 33.14 47.41 23.06
CA THR A 222 34.48 46.91 22.77
C THR A 222 35.49 47.67 23.65
N PRO A 223 36.41 46.99 24.34
CA PRO A 223 37.48 47.68 25.05
C PRO A 223 38.19 48.61 24.07
N LEU A 224 38.39 49.87 24.45
CA LEU A 224 39.20 50.80 23.68
C LEU A 224 40.59 50.18 23.58
N THR A 225 40.93 49.62 22.42
CA THR A 225 42.31 49.31 22.09
C THR A 225 43.05 50.64 22.08
N LYS A 226 43.82 50.90 23.15
CA LYS A 226 44.88 51.91 23.12
C LYS A 226 45.86 51.50 22.03
N LEU A 227 45.67 52.01 20.83
CA LEU A 227 46.71 52.07 19.81
C LEU A 227 47.70 53.17 20.24
N HIS A 228 48.50 52.88 21.25
CA HIS A 228 49.62 53.71 21.64
C HIS A 228 50.68 52.81 22.25
N LEU A 229 51.94 52.97 21.80
CA LEU A 229 53.08 52.05 21.93
C LEU A 229 53.06 51.06 20.76
N TRP A 230 53.75 51.25 19.64
CA TRP A 230 55.21 51.35 19.50
C TRP A 230 55.62 52.15 18.24
N MET A 231 56.01 53.41 18.41
CA MET A 231 56.93 54.13 17.52
C MET A 231 57.66 55.19 18.34
N GLN A 232 58.64 54.78 19.13
CA GLN A 232 59.82 55.57 19.53
C GLN A 232 61.01 54.62 19.61
#